data_AF-A0AAE2EK89-F1
#
_entry.id   AF-A0AAE2EK89-F1
#
_cell.length_a   1.000
_cell.length_b   1.000
_cell.length_c   1.000
_cell.angle_alpha   90.00
_cell.angle_beta   90.00
_cell.angle_gamma   90.00
#
_symmetry.space_group_name_H-M   'P 1'
#
loop_
_entity.id
_entity.type
_entity.pdbx_description
1 polymer ?
#
loop_
_entity_poly.entity_id
_entity_poly.type
_entity_poly.pdbx_seq_one_letter_code
_entity_poly.pdbx_strand_id
1 'polypeptide(L)' 'MKITVTLSESEIIAILKDHFNRQGFSVYDWQIYEDHRKEVNSDLRMRSESLANLLPKEDERYDF' A
#
# COMPACT_ATOMS: atom_id res chain seq x y z
N MET A 1 4.74 23.82 21.95
CA MET A 1 4.56 22.54 22.67
C MET A 1 4.61 21.42 21.62
N LYS A 2 5.40 20.37 21.82
CA LYS A 2 5.52 19.25 20.86
C LYS A 2 4.92 17.99 21.52
N ILE A 3 3.91 17.41 20.89
CA ILE A 3 3.30 16.14 21.32
C ILE A 3 3.90 15.06 20.42
N THR A 4 4.47 14.03 21.03
CA THR A 4 4.95 12.83 20.33
C THR A 4 3.96 11.71 20.59
N VAL A 5 3.37 11.15 19.54
CA VAL A 5 2.49 9.97 19.61
C VAL A 5 3.28 8.77 19.13
N THR A 6 3.28 7.69 19.90
CA THR A 6 3.90 6.42 19.53
C THR A 6 2.79 5.46 19.12
N LEU A 7 2.90 4.87 17.93
CA LEU A 7 1.95 3.91 17.40
C LEU A 7 2.69 2.59 17.14
N SER A 8 1.99 1.48 17.39
CA SER A 8 2.43 0.18 16.92
C SER A 8 2.24 0.03 15.41
N GLU A 9 2.97 -0.90 14.79
CA GLU A 9 2.84 -1.21 13.37
C GLU A 9 1.39 -1.56 12.98
N SER A 10 0.68 -2.33 13.80
CA SER A 10 -0.71 -2.72 13.55
C SER A 10 -1.67 -1.52 13.57
N GLU A 11 -1.44 -0.54 14.44
CA GLU A 11 -2.23 0.70 14.47
C GLU A 11 -1.99 1.55 13.22
N ILE A 12 -0.73 1.67 12.78
CA ILE A 12 -0.37 2.36 11.54
C ILE A 12 -1.07 1.68 10.36
N ILE A 13 -0.98 0.35 10.26
CA ILE A 13 -1.63 -0.43 9.20
C ILE A 13 -3.14 -0.23 9.23
N ALA A 14 -3.77 -0.25 10.40
CA ALA A 14 -5.22 -0.05 10.53
C ALA A 14 -5.66 1.34 10.07
N ILE A 15 -4.92 2.39 10.46
CA ILE A 15 -5.19 3.78 10.05
C ILE A 15 -5.08 3.91 8.52
N LEU A 16 -4.03 3.36 7.92
CA LEU A 16 -3.82 3.44 6.48
C LEU A 16 -4.88 2.64 5.73
N LYS A 17 -5.21 1.43 6.18
CA LYS A 17 -6.29 0.61 5.62
C LYS A 17 -7.63 1.37 5.63
N ASP A 18 -8.03 1.93 6.76
CA ASP A 18 -9.28 2.69 6.86
C ASP A 18 -9.26 3.92 5.93
N HIS A 19 -8.16 4.68 5.93
CA HIS A 19 -8.01 5.86 5.09
C HIS A 19 -8.14 5.56 3.60
N PHE A 20 -7.48 4.51 3.10
CA PHE A 20 -7.48 4.14 1.68
C PHE A 20 -8.77 3.42 1.27
N ASN A 21 -9.36 2.60 2.14
CA ASN A 21 -10.66 1.98 1.88
C ASN A 21 -11.75 3.04 1.65
N ARG A 22 -11.75 4.13 2.42
CA ARG A 22 -12.67 5.26 2.23
C ARG A 22 -12.49 5.98 0.89
N GLN A 23 -11.33 5.82 0.25
CA GLN A 23 -11.02 6.37 -1.08
C GLN A 23 -11.22 5.35 -2.21
N GLY A 24 -11.76 4.17 -1.92
CA GLY A 24 -12.00 3.12 -2.92
C GLY A 24 -10.77 2.28 -3.28
N PHE A 25 -9.75 2.27 -2.42
CA PHE A 25 -8.59 1.41 -2.54
C PHE A 25 -8.62 0.32 -1.47
N SER A 26 -8.43 -0.93 -1.86
CA SER A 26 -8.21 -2.06 -0.96
C SER A 26 -6.71 -2.29 -0.77
N VAL A 27 -6.23 -2.10 0.45
CA VAL A 27 -4.85 -2.43 0.86
C VAL A 27 -4.77 -3.94 1.16
N TYR A 28 -3.85 -4.65 0.50
CA TYR A 28 -3.74 -6.11 0.66
C TYR A 28 -2.36 -6.61 1.10
N ASP A 29 -1.31 -5.80 0.98
CA ASP A 29 0.04 -6.19 1.38
C ASP A 29 0.84 -4.98 1.90
N TRP A 30 1.71 -5.24 2.86
CA TRP A 30 2.56 -4.26 3.52
C TRP A 30 3.92 -4.91 3.80
N GLN A 31 4.99 -4.23 3.45
CA GLN A 31 6.35 -4.72 3.65
C GLN A 31 7.23 -3.64 4.24
N ILE A 32 7.87 -3.96 5.37
CA ILE A 32 8.97 -3.16 5.93
C ILE A 32 10.28 -3.84 5.55
N TYR A 33 11.23 -3.06 5.05
CA TYR A 33 12.56 -3.56 4.68
C TYR A 33 13.61 -2.50 4.95
N GLU A 34 14.83 -2.95 5.21
CA GLU A 34 16.01 -2.10 5.28
C GLU A 34 16.71 -2.14 3.92
N ASP A 35 17.04 -0.99 3.35
CA ASP A 35 17.75 -0.92 2.08
C ASP A 35 19.28 -1.05 2.25
N HIS A 36 20.02 -1.02 1.14
CA HIS A 36 21.48 -1.11 1.12
C HIS A 36 22.19 0.08 1.82
N ARG A 37 21.46 1.16 2.15
CA ARG A 37 21.95 2.35 2.86
C ARG A 37 21.58 2.33 4.34
N LYS A 38 20.96 1.25 4.83
CA LYS A 38 20.41 1.11 6.18
C LYS A 38 19.22 2.01 6.47
N GLU A 39 18.50 2.44 5.42
CA GLU A 39 17.26 3.18 5.58
C GLU A 39 16.10 2.20 5.72
N VAL A 40 15.28 2.40 6.76
CA VAL A 40 14.06 1.62 6.99
C VAL A 40 12.96 2.19 6.11
N ASN A 41 12.51 1.37 5.18
CA ASN A 41 11.48 1.69 4.20
C ASN A 41 10.20 0.91 4.47
N SER A 42 9.09 1.42 3.94
CA SER A 42 7.77 0.82 4.07
C SER A 42 7.01 0.92 2.75
N ASP A 43 6.73 -0.23 2.15
CA ASP A 43 5.93 -0.33 0.93
C ASP A 43 4.50 -0.78 1.26
N LEU A 44 3.53 -0.06 0.71
CA LEU A 44 2.10 -0.34 0.83
C LEU A 44 1.55 -0.72 -0.55
N ARG A 45 1.01 -1.93 -0.70
CA ARG A 45 0.38 -2.37 -1.95
C ARG A 45 -1.14 -2.30 -1.85
N MET A 46 -1.73 -1.66 -2.85
CA MET A 46 -3.15 -1.37 -2.90
C MET A 46 -3.74 -1.70 -4.27
N ARG A 47 -5.04 -2.01 -4.31
CA ARG A 47 -5.82 -2.21 -5.53
C ARG A 47 -7.00 -1.25 -5.51
N SER A 48 -7.26 -0.56 -6.61
CA SER A 48 -8.50 0.20 -6.80
C SER A 48 -9.40 -0.57 -7.76
N GLU A 49 -10.65 -0.81 -7.37
CA GLU A 49 -11.63 -1.43 -8.25
C GLU A 49 -12.04 -0.49 -9.41
N SER A 50 -12.04 0.82 -9.17
CA SER A 50 -12.32 1.81 -10.20
C SER A 50 -11.21 1.90 -11.25
N LEU A 51 -9.94 1.74 -10.84
CA LEU A 51 -8.80 1.68 -11.76
C LEU A 51 -8.64 0.31 -12.42
N ALA A 52 -9.03 -0.78 -11.76
CA ALA A 52 -8.95 -2.13 -12.32
C ALA A 52 -9.78 -2.30 -13.61
N ASN A 53 -10.85 -1.52 -13.75
CA ASN A 53 -11.67 -1.49 -14.98
C ASN A 53 -11.12 -0.53 -16.05
N LEU A 54 -10.15 0.32 -15.72
CA LEU A 54 -9.52 1.29 -16.62
C LEU A 54 -8.16 0.82 -17.14
N LEU A 55 -7.49 -0.06 -16.40
CA LEU A 55 -6.31 -0.74 -16.91
C LEU A 55 -6.77 -1.68 -18.03
N PRO A 56 -6.17 -1.63 -19.23
CA PRO A 56 -6.44 -2.63 -20.23
C PRO A 56 -6.16 -3.98 -19.58
N LYS A 57 -7.15 -4.87 -19.60
CA LYS A 57 -6.89 -6.30 -19.38
C LYS A 57 -5.84 -6.62 -20.43
N GLU A 58 -4.61 -6.92 -20.03
CA GLU A 58 -3.58 -7.30 -20.98
C GLU A 58 -4.15 -8.42 -21.83
N ASP A 59 -4.43 -8.05 -23.09
CA ASP A 59 -4.97 -8.94 -24.08
C ASP A 59 -3.98 -10.09 -24.26
N GLU A 60 -4.57 -11.26 -24.38
CA GLU A 60 -3.93 -12.55 -24.47
C GLU A 60 -2.76 -12.59 -25.48
N ARG A 61 -1.66 -13.25 -25.07
CA ARG A 61 -0.54 -13.79 -25.90
C ARG A 61 0.52 -12.79 -26.40
N TYR A 62 1.65 -12.79 -25.70
CA TYR A 62 2.95 -12.71 -26.36
C TYR A 62 3.69 -14.04 -26.11
N ASP A 63 3.65 -14.93 -27.09
CA ASP A 63 4.65 -15.97 -27.26
C ASP A 63 5.90 -15.29 -27.84
N PHE A 64 7.01 -15.29 -27.11
CA PHE A 64 8.36 -15.06 -27.63
C PHE A 64 9.19 -16.34 -27.48
#